data_AF-D6PB58-F1
#
_entry.id   AF-D6PB58-F1
#
_cell.length_a   1.000
_cell.length_b   1.000
_cell.length_c   1.000
_cell.angle_alpha   90.00
_cell.angle_beta   90.00
_cell.angle_gamma   90.00
#
_symmetry.space_group_name_H-M   'P 1'
#
loop_
_entity.id
_entity.type
_entity.pdbx_description
1 polymer ?
#
loop_
_entity_poly.entity_id
_entity_poly.type
_entity_poly.pdbx_seq_one_letter_code
_entity_poly.pdbx_strand_id
1 'polypeptide(L)'
;MENANSSRNMLIAGIIMVLLNVALLAPMSTGAVPDAVEENFEEFSKESACDDDDCTTAEEDWAVSTSQRDFYGYSITNVNDVMANGTAPTYEKIGPVTYDITTTRTITGYDATAGELTYNSVKSFECAEDTEVSCDTEVSQLNIAFQTQVIGATGMAIGGIMDATKAAFTAGMLAQDLESLSVGAPAASVVSTNMSQTAAFLEANIPGMSAEMATAAAPAALADNYWAGYAANYETATGGTSYNDVNGLHENFSANFSSDSNINMSYAFYDAMGPGGEDLSLTGALGATMLSGHCASFPTENSTTIMADAANGFVNSGTMTRASLWGYTAMADTTTPDFETTIARDWAMCAGVGMTFSALGGGDDMWMLDTTGESVNASTRLSYLGITMENTAAMTMLTGIPGDDNITGLLEISESGTEFGVANFLGMDAAAAMDAYGMDATTYGAVAGWAGAWITDGKHLPMILLGGSGDMTASLFVNTTFGAEDPLNGGYLENSLNLGGFWGLAEGRDNIALDPAVSGNALYGPLGLTTSNGAAIFLYGELSGMTPPLNFSTNPPTPGTPMAWDEATIGALYGVDTNAAAAMRALMMGPIYGTTADSFVPGSSCHRSEPLHT
;
A
#
# COMPACT_ATOMS: atom_id res chain seq x y z
N MET A 1 31.81 -12.70 12.48
CA MET A 1 30.35 -12.64 12.23
C MET A 1 30.18 -12.75 10.73
N GLU A 2 30.25 -13.97 10.21
CA GLU A 2 30.10 -14.27 8.78
C GLU A 2 29.78 -15.77 8.73
N ASN A 3 28.54 -16.11 8.37
CA ASN A 3 28.07 -17.42 7.88
C ASN A 3 26.55 -17.58 7.89
N ALA A 4 25.77 -16.64 8.44
CA ALA A 4 24.31 -16.74 8.41
C ALA A 4 23.69 -16.46 7.02
N ASN A 5 24.34 -15.66 6.17
CA ASN A 5 23.83 -15.34 4.81
C ASN A 5 24.03 -16.48 3.80
N SER A 6 25.04 -17.36 3.99
CA SER A 6 25.37 -18.40 3.00
C SER A 6 24.32 -19.52 2.97
N SER A 7 23.85 -19.97 4.14
CA SER A 7 22.91 -21.10 4.25
C SER A 7 21.53 -20.75 3.69
N ARG A 8 21.08 -19.50 3.90
CA ARG A 8 19.80 -18.99 3.41
C ARG A 8 19.80 -18.82 1.90
N ASN A 9 20.91 -18.34 1.32
CA ASN A 9 21.06 -18.21 -0.13
C ASN A 9 21.14 -19.58 -0.84
N MET A 10 21.79 -20.57 -0.21
CA MET A 10 21.83 -21.95 -0.75
C MET A 10 20.47 -22.64 -0.68
N LEU A 11 19.68 -22.39 0.37
CA LEU A 11 18.31 -22.89 0.47
C LEU A 11 17.41 -22.31 -0.64
N ILE A 12 17.53 -21.01 -0.92
CA ILE A 12 16.78 -20.33 -1.99
C ILE A 12 17.14 -20.92 -3.35
N ALA A 13 18.43 -21.05 -3.65
CA ALA A 13 18.88 -21.68 -4.89
C ALA A 13 18.36 -23.12 -5.01
N GLY A 14 18.37 -23.88 -3.91
CA GLY A 14 17.82 -25.24 -3.86
C GLY A 14 16.31 -25.28 -4.15
N ILE A 15 15.52 -24.39 -3.54
CA ILE A 15 14.06 -24.32 -3.77
C ILE A 15 13.76 -23.93 -5.21
N ILE A 16 14.46 -22.94 -5.78
CA ILE A 16 14.28 -22.49 -7.17
C ILE A 16 14.63 -23.63 -8.15
N MET A 17 15.70 -24.38 -7.89
CA MET A 17 16.10 -25.51 -8.72
C MET A 17 15.11 -26.68 -8.63
N VAL A 18 14.53 -26.95 -7.46
CA VAL A 18 13.48 -27.97 -7.32
C VAL A 18 12.18 -27.50 -7.97
N LEU A 19 11.84 -26.21 -7.86
CA LEU A 19 10.71 -25.58 -8.54
C LEU A 19 10.74 -25.81 -10.05
N LEU A 20 11.91 -25.64 -10.68
CA LEU A 20 12.12 -25.99 -12.07
C LEU A 20 11.83 -27.47 -12.33
N ASN A 21 12.36 -28.37 -11.50
CA ASN A 21 12.09 -29.80 -11.67
C ASN A 21 10.61 -30.16 -11.53
N VAL A 22 9.88 -29.55 -10.59
CA VAL A 22 8.47 -29.91 -10.39
C VAL A 22 7.55 -29.22 -11.40
N ALA A 23 7.73 -27.93 -11.67
CA ALA A 23 6.92 -27.19 -12.64
C ALA A 23 7.14 -27.69 -14.09
N LEU A 24 8.33 -28.19 -14.42
CA LEU A 24 8.65 -28.65 -15.78
C LEU A 24 8.69 -30.17 -15.98
N LEU A 25 9.05 -30.97 -14.96
CA LEU A 25 9.35 -32.41 -15.15
C LEU A 25 8.43 -33.37 -14.38
N ALA A 26 7.48 -32.89 -13.56
CA ALA A 26 6.60 -33.78 -12.78
C ALA A 26 5.76 -34.77 -13.62
N PRO A 27 5.33 -34.46 -14.86
CA PRO A 27 4.72 -35.48 -15.71
C PRO A 27 5.71 -36.49 -16.31
N MET A 28 7.04 -36.25 -16.24
CA MET A 28 8.03 -36.99 -17.04
C MET A 28 9.27 -37.51 -16.30
N SER A 29 9.50 -37.21 -15.02
CA SER A 29 10.77 -37.55 -14.36
C SER A 29 10.65 -37.94 -12.88
N THR A 30 9.67 -38.77 -12.51
CA THR A 30 9.65 -39.38 -11.15
C THR A 30 10.37 -40.74 -11.09
N GLY A 31 10.90 -41.25 -12.20
CA GLY A 31 11.58 -42.55 -12.24
C GLY A 31 13.10 -42.53 -12.12
N ALA A 32 13.79 -41.45 -12.53
CA ALA A 32 15.23 -41.50 -12.79
C ALA A 32 16.15 -41.01 -11.65
N VAL A 33 15.61 -40.30 -10.66
CA VAL A 33 16.42 -39.75 -9.55
C VAL A 33 16.81 -40.82 -8.51
N PRO A 34 15.95 -41.77 -8.12
CA PRO A 34 16.36 -42.86 -7.22
C PRO A 34 17.46 -43.72 -7.83
N ASP A 35 17.32 -44.11 -9.11
CA ASP A 35 18.29 -44.94 -9.83
C ASP A 35 19.66 -44.23 -9.97
N ALA A 36 19.67 -42.91 -10.20
CA ALA A 36 20.91 -42.12 -10.27
C ALA A 36 21.59 -41.93 -8.90
N VAL A 37 20.85 -42.01 -7.79
CA VAL A 37 21.43 -41.98 -6.43
C VAL A 37 21.93 -43.36 -6.04
N GLU A 38 21.23 -44.43 -6.41
CA GLU A 38 21.66 -45.82 -6.18
C GLU A 38 22.90 -46.20 -7.00
N GLU A 39 23.05 -45.67 -8.23
CA GLU A 39 24.25 -45.78 -9.09
C GLU A 39 25.48 -45.02 -8.50
N ASN A 40 25.28 -44.05 -7.59
CA ASN A 40 26.39 -43.35 -6.92
C ASN A 40 26.87 -44.02 -5.62
N PHE A 41 26.23 -45.09 -5.17
CA PHE A 41 26.64 -45.89 -4.01
C PHE A 41 27.06 -47.31 -4.43
N GLU A 42 27.81 -47.42 -5.53
CA GLU A 42 28.43 -48.69 -5.92
C GLU A 42 29.55 -49.04 -4.91
N GLU A 43 29.35 -50.12 -4.14
CA GLU A 43 30.43 -50.75 -3.37
C GLU A 43 31.37 -51.46 -4.35
N PHE A 44 32.53 -50.86 -4.61
CA PHE A 44 33.57 -51.48 -5.42
C PHE A 44 34.52 -52.28 -4.55
N SER A 45 35.03 -53.40 -5.08
CA SER A 45 36.17 -54.06 -4.46
C SER A 45 37.40 -53.14 -4.55
N LYS A 46 38.27 -53.15 -3.53
CA LYS A 46 39.51 -52.36 -3.57
C LYS A 46 40.32 -52.64 -4.84
N GLU A 47 40.40 -53.91 -5.22
CA GLU A 47 41.11 -54.40 -6.42
C GLU A 47 40.47 -53.94 -7.74
N SER A 48 39.23 -53.44 -7.74
CA SER A 48 38.59 -52.89 -8.94
C SER A 48 38.76 -51.38 -9.09
N ALA A 49 39.28 -50.69 -8.08
CA ALA A 49 39.44 -49.23 -8.08
C ALA A 49 40.90 -48.78 -7.86
N CYS A 50 41.72 -49.59 -7.19
CA CYS A 50 43.08 -49.26 -6.77
C CYS A 50 44.10 -50.21 -7.44
N ASP A 51 45.05 -49.67 -8.20
CA ASP A 51 46.16 -50.44 -8.82
C ASP A 51 47.26 -50.78 -7.78
N ASP A 52 47.26 -50.07 -6.64
CA ASP A 52 48.22 -50.26 -5.55
C ASP A 52 47.57 -50.52 -4.17
N ASP A 53 48.38 -51.07 -3.27
CA ASP A 53 47.96 -51.45 -1.92
C ASP A 53 47.61 -50.25 -1.03
N ASP A 54 48.12 -49.05 -1.32
CA ASP A 54 47.80 -47.82 -0.58
C ASP A 54 46.71 -46.97 -1.25
N CYS A 55 46.15 -47.45 -2.36
CA CYS A 55 45.14 -46.80 -3.19
C CYS A 55 45.51 -45.35 -3.51
N THR A 56 46.78 -45.11 -3.84
CA THR A 56 47.26 -43.82 -4.35
C THR A 56 47.15 -43.73 -5.87
N THR A 57 47.14 -44.87 -6.55
CA THR A 57 46.95 -45.01 -7.99
C THR A 57 45.64 -45.76 -8.29
N ALA A 58 44.85 -45.18 -9.18
CA ALA A 58 43.59 -45.78 -9.63
C ALA A 58 43.85 -46.86 -10.69
N GLU A 59 43.08 -47.96 -10.63
CA GLU A 59 43.03 -48.96 -11.71
C GLU A 59 42.66 -48.29 -13.05
N GLU A 60 43.31 -48.66 -14.15
CA GLU A 60 43.20 -47.92 -15.43
C GLU A 60 41.75 -47.85 -15.95
N ASP A 61 41.05 -49.00 -15.92
CA ASP A 61 39.65 -49.13 -16.36
C ASP A 61 38.65 -48.43 -15.43
N TRP A 62 39.04 -48.18 -14.17
CA TRP A 62 38.22 -47.44 -13.20
C TRP A 62 38.52 -45.94 -13.23
N ALA A 63 39.80 -45.59 -13.42
CA ALA A 63 40.31 -44.25 -13.57
C ALA A 63 39.69 -43.55 -14.78
N VAL A 64 39.46 -44.29 -15.88
CA VAL A 64 38.76 -43.77 -17.07
C VAL A 64 37.77 -44.81 -17.57
N SER A 65 36.48 -44.48 -17.55
CA SER A 65 35.43 -45.33 -18.10
C SER A 65 34.53 -44.52 -19.03
N THR A 66 34.24 -45.06 -20.22
CA THR A 66 33.31 -44.46 -21.17
C THR A 66 32.03 -45.28 -21.28
N SER A 67 30.88 -44.64 -21.22
CA SER A 67 29.58 -45.27 -21.43
C SER A 67 28.68 -44.40 -22.30
N GLN A 68 27.83 -45.04 -23.10
CA GLN A 68 26.84 -44.34 -23.92
C GLN A 68 25.57 -44.07 -23.12
N ARG A 69 24.98 -42.90 -23.35
CA ARG A 69 23.68 -42.54 -22.76
C ARG A 69 22.82 -41.81 -23.77
N ASP A 70 21.58 -42.25 -23.87
CA ASP A 70 20.57 -41.65 -24.74
C ASP A 70 19.79 -40.57 -24.00
N PHE A 71 19.64 -39.41 -24.67
CA PHE A 71 18.85 -38.28 -24.21
C PHE A 71 17.66 -38.05 -25.15
N TYR A 72 16.54 -37.63 -24.58
CA TYR A 72 15.34 -37.29 -25.34
C TYR A 72 14.87 -35.89 -24.96
N GLY A 73 14.63 -35.05 -25.95
CA GLY A 73 13.95 -33.77 -25.81
C GLY A 73 12.46 -33.89 -26.10
N TYR A 74 11.65 -33.00 -25.53
CA TYR A 74 10.25 -32.84 -25.92
C TYR A 74 10.07 -31.41 -26.43
N SER A 75 9.91 -31.26 -27.74
CA SER A 75 9.78 -29.96 -28.41
C SER A 75 8.31 -29.54 -28.45
N ILE A 76 8.04 -28.27 -28.15
CA ILE A 76 6.69 -27.70 -28.24
C ILE A 76 6.44 -27.29 -29.69
N THR A 77 5.38 -27.83 -30.30
CA THR A 77 5.09 -27.60 -31.73
C THR A 77 4.14 -26.42 -31.97
N ASN A 78 3.37 -26.01 -30.95
CA ASN A 78 2.39 -24.92 -31.01
C ASN A 78 2.81 -23.68 -30.21
N VAL A 79 4.12 -23.37 -30.12
CA VAL A 79 4.66 -22.26 -29.29
C VAL A 79 3.92 -20.94 -29.48
N ASN A 80 3.66 -20.54 -30.72
CA ASN A 80 3.00 -19.26 -31.01
C ASN A 80 1.58 -19.18 -30.43
N ASP A 81 0.85 -20.30 -30.43
CA ASP A 81 -0.52 -20.38 -29.91
C ASP A 81 -0.54 -20.47 -28.38
N VAL A 82 0.43 -21.20 -27.81
CA VAL A 82 0.65 -21.24 -26.35
C VAL A 82 0.94 -19.83 -25.82
N MET A 83 1.83 -19.08 -26.49
CA MET A 83 2.21 -17.72 -26.08
C MET A 83 1.09 -16.70 -26.30
N ALA A 84 0.34 -16.80 -27.40
CA ALA A 84 -0.68 -15.80 -27.73
C ALA A 84 -2.02 -16.04 -27.03
N ASN A 85 -2.40 -17.29 -26.80
CA ASN A 85 -3.76 -17.67 -26.40
C ASN A 85 -3.80 -18.53 -25.13
N GLY A 86 -2.65 -18.87 -24.52
CA GLY A 86 -2.59 -19.73 -23.34
C GLY A 86 -3.08 -21.16 -23.58
N THR A 87 -3.04 -21.64 -24.82
CA THR A 87 -3.50 -22.99 -25.17
C THR A 87 -2.55 -24.06 -24.62
N ALA A 88 -3.06 -25.28 -24.43
CA ALA A 88 -2.25 -26.38 -23.91
C ALA A 88 -1.08 -26.71 -24.88
N PRO A 89 0.16 -26.86 -24.38
CA PRO A 89 1.30 -27.20 -25.22
C PRO A 89 1.18 -28.61 -25.81
N THR A 90 1.49 -28.71 -27.10
CA THR A 90 1.59 -29.97 -27.83
C THR A 90 3.05 -30.35 -27.97
N TYR A 91 3.40 -31.55 -27.50
CA TYR A 91 4.78 -32.01 -27.44
C TYR A 91 5.09 -33.04 -28.53
N GLU A 92 6.26 -32.90 -29.13
CA GLU A 92 6.88 -33.88 -30.02
C GLU A 92 8.16 -34.40 -29.36
N LYS A 93 8.28 -35.72 -29.21
CA LYS A 93 9.47 -36.35 -28.66
C LYS A 93 10.58 -36.38 -29.72
N ILE A 94 11.73 -35.79 -29.40
CA ILE A 94 12.94 -35.72 -30.22
C ILE A 94 14.02 -36.59 -29.57
N GLY A 95 14.56 -37.56 -30.31
CA GLY A 95 15.67 -38.41 -29.87
C GLY A 95 15.52 -39.87 -30.32
N PRO A 96 16.48 -40.74 -29.95
CA PRO A 96 17.57 -40.46 -29.00
C PRO A 96 18.67 -39.57 -29.59
N VAL A 97 19.20 -38.69 -28.74
CA VAL A 97 20.51 -38.05 -28.93
C VAL A 97 21.48 -38.78 -28.03
N THR A 98 22.41 -39.53 -28.60
CA THR A 98 23.35 -40.38 -27.87
C THR A 98 24.65 -39.63 -27.59
N TYR A 99 25.11 -39.66 -26.34
CA TYR A 99 26.39 -39.11 -25.93
C TYR A 99 27.31 -40.21 -25.40
N ASP A 100 28.58 -40.15 -25.79
CA ASP A 100 29.67 -40.86 -25.14
C ASP A 100 30.09 -40.07 -23.90
N ILE A 101 29.82 -40.63 -22.72
CA ILE A 101 30.14 -40.03 -21.43
C ILE A 101 31.43 -40.66 -20.92
N THR A 102 32.52 -39.90 -20.99
CA THR A 102 33.80 -40.33 -20.40
C THR A 102 33.89 -39.80 -18.98
N THR A 103 33.99 -40.72 -18.01
CA THR A 103 34.18 -40.40 -16.60
C THR A 103 35.64 -40.63 -16.24
N THR A 104 36.34 -39.57 -15.83
CA THR A 104 37.69 -39.64 -15.28
C THR A 104 37.63 -39.52 -13.76
N ARG A 105 38.16 -40.51 -13.06
CA ARG A 105 38.23 -40.56 -11.60
C ARG A 105 39.69 -40.38 -11.14
N THR A 106 39.92 -39.53 -10.15
CA THR A 106 41.24 -39.30 -9.55
C THR A 106 41.13 -39.46 -8.05
N ILE A 107 41.87 -40.41 -7.48
CA ILE A 107 41.86 -40.65 -6.03
C ILE A 107 42.52 -39.48 -5.31
N THR A 108 41.88 -39.00 -4.26
CA THR A 108 42.35 -37.87 -3.42
C THR A 108 42.58 -38.27 -1.97
N GLY A 109 42.11 -39.44 -1.55
CA GLY A 109 42.42 -40.03 -0.25
C GLY A 109 41.84 -41.43 -0.07
N TYR A 110 42.49 -42.24 0.76
CA TYR A 110 42.03 -43.58 1.12
C TYR A 110 42.24 -43.82 2.62
N ASP A 111 41.16 -44.14 3.34
CA ASP A 111 41.21 -44.57 4.75
C ASP A 111 41.02 -46.08 4.82
N ALA A 112 42.13 -46.81 4.94
CA ALA A 112 42.13 -48.26 5.04
C ALA A 112 41.46 -48.80 6.33
N THR A 113 41.31 -47.98 7.37
CA THR A 113 40.69 -48.38 8.65
C THR A 113 39.17 -48.27 8.57
N ALA A 114 38.68 -47.22 7.93
CA ALA A 114 37.25 -47.01 7.68
C ALA A 114 36.74 -47.76 6.43
N GLY A 115 37.65 -48.13 5.51
CA GLY A 115 37.29 -48.70 4.21
C GLY A 115 36.78 -47.64 3.21
N GLU A 116 37.12 -46.37 3.40
CA GLU A 116 36.59 -45.25 2.62
C GLU A 116 37.59 -44.77 1.56
N LEU A 117 37.11 -44.60 0.32
CA LEU A 117 37.86 -44.04 -0.80
C LEU A 117 37.27 -42.67 -1.18
N THR A 118 38.12 -41.65 -1.21
CA THR A 118 37.76 -40.30 -1.68
C THR A 118 38.38 -40.06 -3.04
N TYR A 119 37.58 -39.61 -4.01
CA TYR A 119 38.05 -39.32 -5.36
C TYR A 119 37.31 -38.11 -5.94
N ASN A 120 37.95 -37.44 -6.89
CA ASN A 120 37.32 -36.48 -7.78
C ASN A 120 36.83 -37.21 -9.04
N SER A 121 35.62 -36.90 -9.51
CA SER A 121 35.05 -37.47 -10.73
C SER A 121 34.67 -36.36 -11.68
N VAL A 122 35.26 -36.38 -12.87
CA VAL A 122 35.01 -35.42 -13.95
C VAL A 122 34.36 -36.17 -15.10
N LYS A 123 33.20 -35.70 -15.56
CA LYS A 123 32.49 -36.28 -16.71
C LYS A 123 32.58 -35.32 -17.90
N SER A 124 33.05 -35.82 -19.04
CA SER A 124 32.94 -35.15 -20.33
C SER A 124 31.88 -35.85 -21.18
N PHE A 125 31.16 -35.08 -21.98
CA PHE A 125 30.08 -35.54 -22.84
C PHE A 125 30.47 -35.19 -24.28
N GLU A 126 30.57 -36.20 -25.14
CA GLU A 126 30.81 -36.02 -26.57
C GLU A 126 29.65 -36.62 -27.35
N CYS A 127 29.23 -35.97 -28.44
CA CYS A 127 28.17 -36.47 -29.30
C CYS A 127 28.63 -37.78 -29.95
N ALA A 128 27.89 -38.87 -29.74
CA ALA A 128 28.28 -40.17 -30.28
C ALA A 128 28.16 -40.17 -31.81
N GLU A 129 29.11 -40.79 -32.51
CA GLU A 129 29.09 -40.86 -33.99
C GLU A 129 27.85 -41.58 -34.53
N ASP A 130 27.27 -42.48 -33.72
CA ASP A 130 26.10 -43.30 -34.03
C ASP A 130 24.78 -42.75 -33.48
N THR A 131 24.76 -41.50 -33.00
CA THR A 131 23.52 -40.85 -32.55
C THR A 131 22.45 -40.84 -33.66
N GLU A 132 21.22 -41.22 -33.33
CA GLU A 132 20.11 -41.27 -34.29
C GLU A 132 19.64 -39.86 -34.68
N VAL A 133 19.64 -38.95 -33.70
CA VAL A 133 19.29 -37.54 -33.88
C VAL A 133 20.52 -36.68 -33.64
N SER A 134 20.75 -35.70 -34.51
CA SER A 134 21.89 -34.79 -34.41
C SER A 134 21.89 -34.05 -33.08
N CYS A 135 23.06 -33.93 -32.44
CA CYS A 135 23.22 -33.13 -31.22
C CYS A 135 22.97 -31.62 -31.45
N ASP A 136 22.97 -31.15 -32.70
CA ASP A 136 22.65 -29.77 -33.08
C ASP A 136 21.14 -29.56 -33.37
N THR A 137 20.29 -30.55 -33.07
CA THR A 137 18.85 -30.46 -33.33
C THR A 137 18.21 -29.39 -32.44
N GLU A 138 17.64 -28.36 -33.07
CA GLU A 138 16.89 -27.32 -32.36
C GLU A 138 15.63 -27.90 -31.71
N VAL A 139 15.42 -27.57 -30.44
CA VAL A 139 14.19 -27.88 -29.70
C VAL A 139 13.55 -26.60 -29.21
N SER A 140 12.23 -26.49 -29.36
CA SER A 140 11.47 -25.39 -28.76
C SER A 140 11.05 -25.82 -27.36
N GLN A 141 11.60 -25.18 -26.33
CA GLN A 141 11.31 -25.46 -24.94
C GLN A 141 11.13 -24.17 -24.13
N LEU A 142 10.68 -24.35 -22.89
CA LEU A 142 10.57 -23.28 -21.91
C LEU A 142 11.94 -22.63 -21.67
N ASN A 143 11.95 -21.31 -21.54
CA ASN A 143 13.14 -20.57 -21.16
C ASN A 143 13.38 -20.71 -19.64
N ILE A 144 14.11 -21.77 -19.27
CA ILE A 144 14.43 -22.14 -17.88
C ILE A 144 15.11 -20.98 -17.14
N ALA A 145 16.06 -20.29 -17.76
CA ALA A 145 16.77 -19.19 -17.14
C ALA A 145 15.84 -18.01 -16.85
N PHE A 146 14.99 -17.64 -17.79
CA PHE A 146 14.03 -16.55 -17.61
C PHE A 146 12.99 -16.85 -16.52
N GLN A 147 12.45 -18.08 -16.47
CA GLN A 147 11.46 -18.45 -15.46
C GLN A 147 12.02 -18.37 -14.03
N THR A 148 13.30 -18.70 -13.81
CA THR A 148 13.92 -18.51 -12.49
C THR A 148 14.04 -17.05 -12.08
N GLN A 149 14.27 -16.16 -13.05
CA GLN A 149 14.32 -14.71 -12.80
C GLN A 149 12.94 -14.17 -12.46
N VAL A 150 11.89 -14.62 -13.17
CA VAL A 150 10.51 -14.25 -12.88
C VAL A 150 10.10 -14.66 -11.47
N ILE A 151 10.34 -15.93 -11.08
CA ILE A 151 10.07 -16.43 -9.72
C ILE A 151 10.84 -15.63 -8.67
N GLY A 152 12.12 -15.33 -8.93
CA GLY A 152 12.94 -14.52 -8.03
C GLY A 152 12.47 -13.06 -7.92
N ALA A 153 11.87 -12.52 -8.97
CA ALA A 153 11.39 -11.14 -9.04
C ALA A 153 9.96 -10.98 -8.52
N THR A 154 9.16 -12.03 -8.39
CA THR A 154 7.74 -11.95 -7.97
C THR A 154 7.56 -11.22 -6.65
N GLY A 155 8.40 -11.49 -5.64
CA GLY A 155 8.32 -10.78 -4.36
C GLY A 155 8.58 -9.27 -4.50
N MET A 156 9.54 -8.88 -5.35
CA MET A 156 9.81 -7.47 -5.66
C MET A 156 8.65 -6.83 -6.43
N ALA A 157 8.00 -7.56 -7.34
CA ALA A 157 6.84 -7.06 -8.06
C ALA A 157 5.67 -6.76 -7.10
N ILE A 158 5.35 -7.69 -6.19
CA ILE A 158 4.32 -7.46 -5.16
C ILE A 158 4.72 -6.29 -4.26
N GLY A 159 6.00 -6.22 -3.84
CA GLY A 159 6.53 -5.09 -3.08
C GLY A 159 6.35 -3.75 -3.79
N GLY A 160 6.69 -3.69 -5.08
CA GLY A 160 6.53 -2.49 -5.91
C GLY A 160 5.06 -2.05 -6.06
N ILE A 161 4.12 -3.00 -6.17
CA ILE A 161 2.68 -2.69 -6.16
C ILE A 161 2.29 -2.10 -4.81
N MET A 162 2.76 -2.66 -3.70
CA MET A 162 2.45 -2.13 -2.37
C MET A 162 3.04 -0.73 -2.18
N ASP A 163 4.26 -0.48 -2.64
CA ASP A 163 4.91 0.83 -2.60
C ASP A 163 4.18 1.85 -3.48
N ALA A 164 3.71 1.44 -4.66
CA ALA A 164 2.87 2.28 -5.52
C ALA A 164 1.55 2.64 -4.84
N THR A 165 0.90 1.69 -4.15
CA THR A 165 -0.31 1.97 -3.36
C THR A 165 -0.02 2.96 -2.21
N LYS A 166 1.13 2.86 -1.54
CA LYS A 166 1.55 3.88 -0.55
C LYS A 166 1.75 5.25 -1.18
N ALA A 167 2.38 5.29 -2.35
CA ALA A 167 2.62 6.53 -3.08
C ALA A 167 1.31 7.17 -3.55
N ALA A 168 0.33 6.37 -3.99
CA ALA A 168 -1.01 6.81 -4.36
C ALA A 168 -1.73 7.46 -3.19
N PHE A 169 -1.78 6.76 -2.04
CA PHE A 169 -2.33 7.31 -0.80
C PHE A 169 -1.63 8.62 -0.42
N THR A 170 -0.29 8.64 -0.49
CA THR A 170 0.50 9.82 -0.16
C THR A 170 0.16 10.99 -1.08
N ALA A 171 0.10 10.81 -2.40
CA ALA A 171 -0.26 11.86 -3.35
C ALA A 171 -1.64 12.44 -3.04
N GLY A 172 -2.62 11.58 -2.75
CA GLY A 172 -3.96 12.01 -2.31
C GLY A 172 -3.92 12.81 -1.01
N MET A 173 -3.14 12.39 -0.01
CA MET A 173 -3.01 13.11 1.26
C MET A 173 -2.24 14.43 1.13
N LEU A 174 -1.27 14.53 0.22
CA LEU A 174 -0.61 15.81 -0.10
C LEU A 174 -1.58 16.79 -0.74
N ALA A 175 -2.43 16.33 -1.65
CA ALA A 175 -3.51 17.15 -2.21
C ALA A 175 -4.49 17.60 -1.12
N GLN A 176 -4.92 16.68 -0.25
CA GLN A 176 -5.83 16.97 0.86
C GLN A 176 -5.23 17.94 1.90
N ASP A 177 -3.92 17.84 2.16
CA ASP A 177 -3.19 18.79 3.00
C ASP A 177 -3.30 20.21 2.42
N LEU A 178 -3.08 20.36 1.12
CA LEU A 178 -3.13 21.66 0.46
C LEU A 178 -4.56 22.20 0.37
N GLU A 179 -5.55 21.35 0.12
CA GLU A 179 -6.95 21.76 -0.02
C GLU A 179 -7.57 22.14 1.33
N SER A 180 -7.33 21.33 2.38
CA SER A 180 -8.11 21.43 3.62
C SER A 180 -7.31 21.20 4.91
N LEU A 181 -6.46 20.17 5.03
CA LEU A 181 -5.92 19.79 6.36
C LEU A 181 -4.91 20.81 6.90
N SER A 182 -4.12 21.45 6.03
CA SER A 182 -3.16 22.49 6.45
C SER A 182 -3.84 23.74 6.99
N VAL A 183 -5.10 23.98 6.63
CA VAL A 183 -5.86 25.18 6.99
C VAL A 183 -6.41 25.11 8.42
N GLY A 184 -6.56 23.90 8.98
CA GLY A 184 -7.11 23.69 10.33
C GLY A 184 -6.36 24.47 11.41
N ALA A 185 -5.03 24.41 11.42
CA ALA A 185 -4.21 25.09 12.42
C ALA A 185 -4.28 26.64 12.31
N PRO A 186 -4.12 27.25 11.12
CA PRO A 186 -4.40 28.67 10.90
C PRO A 186 -5.80 29.10 11.35
N ALA A 187 -6.85 28.35 10.99
CA ALA A 187 -8.23 28.68 11.37
C ALA A 187 -8.41 28.64 12.91
N ALA A 188 -7.90 27.59 13.56
CA ALA A 188 -7.91 27.47 15.01
C ALA A 188 -7.11 28.58 15.73
N SER A 189 -6.03 29.06 15.11
CA SER A 189 -5.24 30.20 15.60
C SER A 189 -6.03 31.52 15.54
N VAL A 190 -6.83 31.72 14.47
CA VAL A 190 -7.75 32.87 14.39
C VAL A 190 -8.80 32.80 15.50
N VAL A 191 -9.40 31.63 15.73
CA VAL A 191 -10.35 31.41 16.84
C VAL A 191 -9.70 31.74 18.19
N SER A 192 -8.50 31.23 18.45
CA SER A 192 -7.75 31.48 19.68
C SER A 192 -7.41 32.96 19.88
N THR A 193 -7.05 33.65 18.79
CA THR A 193 -6.79 35.09 18.81
C THR A 193 -8.06 35.87 19.13
N ASN A 194 -9.16 35.60 18.45
CA ASN A 194 -10.46 36.23 18.70
C ASN A 194 -10.95 35.99 20.12
N MET A 195 -10.70 34.79 20.66
CA MET A 195 -11.02 34.44 22.03
C MET A 195 -10.26 35.30 23.04
N SER A 196 -8.94 35.44 22.86
CA SER A 196 -8.12 36.29 23.73
C SER A 196 -8.52 37.77 23.66
N GLN A 197 -8.85 38.25 22.47
CA GLN A 197 -9.32 39.63 22.25
C GLN A 197 -10.69 39.85 22.90
N THR A 198 -11.59 38.87 22.82
CA THR A 198 -12.91 38.92 23.46
C THR A 198 -12.76 38.99 24.98
N ALA A 199 -11.91 38.17 25.59
CA ALA A 199 -11.63 38.24 27.02
C ALA A 199 -11.10 39.63 27.44
N ALA A 200 -10.09 40.16 26.72
CA ALA A 200 -9.54 41.47 27.00
C ALA A 200 -10.60 42.59 26.84
N PHE A 201 -11.46 42.48 25.84
CA PHE A 201 -12.57 43.43 25.63
C PHE A 201 -13.56 43.40 26.79
N LEU A 202 -13.96 42.21 27.26
CA LEU A 202 -14.89 42.05 28.37
C LEU A 202 -14.32 42.64 29.67
N GLU A 203 -13.07 42.33 30.01
CA GLU A 203 -12.37 42.88 31.19
C GLU A 203 -12.32 44.41 31.16
N ALA A 204 -11.99 44.99 30.00
CA ALA A 204 -11.85 46.43 29.87
C ALA A 204 -13.19 47.20 29.89
N ASN A 205 -14.29 46.58 29.45
CA ASN A 205 -15.55 47.28 29.20
C ASN A 205 -16.67 46.92 30.18
N ILE A 206 -16.53 45.87 31.00
CA ILE A 206 -17.54 45.51 32.00
C ILE A 206 -17.06 45.90 33.40
N PRO A 207 -17.68 46.92 34.04
CA PRO A 207 -17.24 47.42 35.33
C PRO A 207 -17.20 46.32 36.41
N GLY A 208 -16.02 46.11 37.00
CA GLY A 208 -15.83 45.13 38.07
C GLY A 208 -15.60 43.69 37.62
N MET A 209 -15.48 43.43 36.31
CA MET A 209 -15.10 42.12 35.78
C MET A 209 -13.60 41.84 36.02
N SER A 210 -13.27 40.69 36.61
CA SER A 210 -11.88 40.23 36.71
C SER A 210 -11.42 39.55 35.42
N ALA A 211 -10.10 39.44 35.23
CA ALA A 211 -9.53 38.70 34.11
C ALA A 211 -10.06 37.25 34.04
N GLU A 212 -10.16 36.55 35.17
CA GLU A 212 -10.68 35.17 35.22
C GLU A 212 -12.14 35.10 34.80
N MET A 213 -12.97 36.05 35.24
CA MET A 213 -14.38 36.11 34.84
C MET A 213 -14.52 36.43 33.35
N ALA A 214 -13.67 37.32 32.83
CA ALA A 214 -13.65 37.67 31.42
C ALA A 214 -13.24 36.47 30.54
N THR A 215 -12.20 35.73 30.93
CA THR A 215 -11.79 34.51 30.24
C THR A 215 -12.89 33.44 30.26
N ALA A 216 -13.59 33.26 31.38
CA ALA A 216 -14.68 32.29 31.47
C ALA A 216 -15.91 32.69 30.64
N ALA A 217 -16.18 33.98 30.46
CA ALA A 217 -17.30 34.48 29.67
C ALA A 217 -16.97 34.60 28.17
N ALA A 218 -15.69 34.67 27.79
CA ALA A 218 -15.25 34.90 26.42
C ALA A 218 -15.79 33.89 25.39
N PRO A 219 -15.89 32.56 25.67
CA PRO A 219 -16.40 31.60 24.69
C PRO A 219 -17.83 31.88 24.23
N ALA A 220 -18.73 32.19 25.17
CA ALA A 220 -20.11 32.51 24.84
C ALA A 220 -20.23 33.88 24.15
N ALA A 221 -19.46 34.88 24.61
CA ALA A 221 -19.44 36.20 24.00
C ALA A 221 -18.87 36.19 22.56
N LEU A 222 -17.86 35.35 22.30
CA LEU A 222 -17.30 35.18 20.96
C LEU A 222 -18.33 34.53 20.02
N ALA A 223 -19.04 33.50 20.48
CA ALA A 223 -20.09 32.86 19.70
C ALA A 223 -21.26 33.82 19.40
N ASP A 224 -21.63 34.70 20.35
CA ASP A 224 -22.59 35.78 20.08
C ASP A 224 -22.07 36.79 19.06
N ASN A 225 -20.77 37.13 19.08
CA ASN A 225 -20.16 37.98 18.06
C ASN A 225 -20.20 37.34 16.67
N TYR A 226 -20.03 36.02 16.57
CA TYR A 226 -20.19 35.31 15.29
C TYR A 226 -21.62 35.43 14.76
N TRP A 227 -22.63 35.26 15.62
CA TRP A 227 -24.03 35.46 15.25
C TRP A 227 -24.29 36.90 14.78
N ALA A 228 -23.83 37.90 15.54
CA ALA A 228 -24.01 39.31 15.21
C ALA A 228 -23.37 39.66 13.85
N GLY A 229 -22.17 39.14 13.59
CA GLY A 229 -21.49 39.29 12.30
C GLY A 229 -22.26 38.64 11.16
N TYR A 230 -22.72 37.40 11.33
CA TYR A 230 -23.54 36.70 10.34
C TYR A 230 -24.84 37.47 10.01
N ALA A 231 -25.60 37.85 11.03
CA ALA A 231 -26.87 38.55 10.87
C ALA A 231 -26.69 39.90 10.13
N ALA A 232 -25.66 40.68 10.48
CA ALA A 232 -25.36 41.95 9.83
C ALA A 232 -24.92 41.79 8.36
N ASN A 233 -24.10 40.77 8.07
CA ASN A 233 -23.68 40.45 6.71
C ASN A 233 -24.86 40.00 5.85
N TYR A 234 -25.74 39.17 6.42
CA TYR A 234 -26.96 38.72 5.75
C TYR A 234 -27.87 39.91 5.41
N GLU A 235 -28.13 40.79 6.39
CA GLU A 235 -28.95 41.99 6.18
C GLU A 235 -28.37 42.89 5.08
N THR A 236 -27.05 43.03 5.04
CA THR A 236 -26.37 43.79 3.98
C THR A 236 -26.57 43.11 2.61
N ALA A 237 -26.42 41.79 2.53
CA ALA A 237 -26.55 41.03 1.29
C ALA A 237 -27.99 41.03 0.73
N THR A 238 -29.01 41.14 1.58
CA THR A 238 -30.42 41.18 1.18
C THR A 238 -30.98 42.59 0.99
N GLY A 239 -30.12 43.61 0.98
CA GLY A 239 -30.53 45.00 0.76
C GLY A 239 -31.24 45.64 1.96
N GLY A 240 -30.88 45.24 3.18
CA GLY A 240 -31.38 45.79 4.44
C GLY A 240 -32.50 44.98 5.09
N THR A 241 -32.69 43.72 4.71
CA THR A 241 -33.74 42.86 5.29
C THR A 241 -33.11 41.84 6.24
N SER A 242 -33.55 41.81 7.51
CA SER A 242 -32.95 40.91 8.50
C SER A 242 -33.15 39.44 8.12
N TYR A 243 -32.28 38.56 8.63
CA TYR A 243 -32.45 37.10 8.47
C TYR A 243 -33.82 36.64 8.97
N ASN A 244 -34.29 37.22 10.08
CA ASN A 244 -35.57 36.88 10.71
C ASN A 244 -36.74 37.24 9.77
N ASP A 245 -36.71 38.43 9.16
CA ASP A 245 -37.76 38.89 8.25
C ASP A 245 -37.84 38.05 6.98
N VAL A 246 -36.69 37.68 6.38
CA VAL A 246 -36.66 36.85 5.17
C VAL A 246 -37.24 35.47 5.42
N ASN A 247 -37.00 34.91 6.61
CA ASN A 247 -37.44 33.56 6.96
C ASN A 247 -38.77 33.53 7.75
N GLY A 248 -39.41 34.69 7.98
CA GLY A 248 -40.66 34.79 8.75
C GLY A 248 -40.53 34.36 10.21
N LEU A 249 -39.35 34.53 10.80
CA LEU A 249 -39.04 34.18 12.18
C LEU A 249 -39.41 35.32 13.13
N HIS A 250 -39.57 35.00 14.42
CA HIS A 250 -39.89 36.02 15.42
C HIS A 250 -38.72 37.01 15.62
N GLU A 251 -39.02 38.26 16.00
CA GLU A 251 -38.01 39.32 16.19
C GLU A 251 -36.93 39.01 17.24
N ASN A 252 -37.19 38.05 18.12
CA ASN A 252 -36.27 37.60 19.17
C ASN A 252 -35.46 36.36 18.78
N PHE A 253 -35.54 35.91 17.52
CA PHE A 253 -34.70 34.82 17.02
C PHE A 253 -33.24 35.27 17.00
N SER A 254 -32.42 34.59 17.81
CA SER A 254 -30.99 34.86 17.95
C SER A 254 -30.29 33.71 18.67
N ALA A 255 -28.96 33.61 18.49
CA ALA A 255 -28.17 32.51 19.02
C ALA A 255 -28.07 32.51 20.58
N ASN A 256 -28.05 33.70 21.19
CA ASN A 256 -28.23 33.91 22.63
C ASN A 256 -27.30 33.06 23.52
N PHE A 257 -26.02 32.94 23.16
CA PHE A 257 -25.06 32.11 23.89
C PHE A 257 -24.80 32.68 25.30
N SER A 258 -24.46 33.96 25.43
CA SER A 258 -24.08 34.56 26.72
C SER A 258 -25.23 34.70 27.71
N SER A 259 -26.48 34.68 27.21
CA SER A 259 -27.68 34.78 28.04
C SER A 259 -28.19 33.44 28.54
N ASP A 260 -27.70 32.32 28.00
CA ASP A 260 -28.10 30.98 28.41
C ASP A 260 -27.17 30.49 29.52
N SER A 261 -27.69 30.31 30.74
CA SER A 261 -26.89 29.81 31.85
C SER A 261 -26.66 28.29 31.80
N ASN A 262 -27.33 27.57 30.90
CA ASN A 262 -27.24 26.11 30.78
C ASN A 262 -26.25 25.66 29.71
N ILE A 263 -25.71 26.57 28.90
CA ILE A 263 -24.69 26.25 27.90
C ILE A 263 -23.27 26.44 28.46
N ASN A 264 -22.36 25.55 28.07
CA ASN A 264 -20.94 25.69 28.35
C ASN A 264 -20.17 25.80 27.04
N MET A 265 -20.03 27.01 26.51
CA MET A 265 -19.25 27.21 25.29
C MET A 265 -17.75 26.94 25.48
N SER A 266 -17.22 26.90 26.71
CA SER A 266 -15.84 26.47 26.92
C SER A 266 -15.61 25.04 26.42
N TYR A 267 -16.62 24.17 26.53
CA TYR A 267 -16.54 22.82 25.97
C TYR A 267 -16.31 22.85 24.46
N ALA A 268 -17.16 23.55 23.70
CA ALA A 268 -17.02 23.66 22.25
C ALA A 268 -15.62 24.13 21.82
N PHE A 269 -15.11 25.17 22.50
CA PHE A 269 -13.87 25.81 22.09
C PHE A 269 -12.61 25.08 22.56
N TYR A 270 -12.62 24.43 23.73
CA TYR A 270 -11.40 23.91 24.36
C TYR A 270 -11.42 22.41 24.66
N ASP A 271 -12.59 21.80 24.83
CA ASP A 271 -12.71 20.44 25.39
C ASP A 271 -13.57 19.49 24.55
N ALA A 272 -14.03 19.91 23.38
CA ALA A 272 -14.91 19.10 22.54
C ALA A 272 -14.17 17.84 22.09
N MET A 273 -14.80 16.68 22.20
CA MET A 273 -14.19 15.39 21.88
C MET A 273 -15.03 14.62 20.87
N GLY A 274 -14.36 13.97 19.93
CA GLY A 274 -14.95 13.01 19.02
C GLY A 274 -15.35 11.71 19.72
N PRO A 275 -16.23 10.90 19.11
CA PRO A 275 -16.67 9.62 19.67
C PRO A 275 -15.52 8.61 19.88
N GLY A 276 -14.41 8.73 19.15
CA GLY A 276 -13.19 7.92 19.32
C GLY A 276 -12.19 8.48 20.32
N GLY A 277 -12.48 9.66 20.91
CA GLY A 277 -11.55 10.37 21.80
C GLY A 277 -10.61 11.33 21.06
N GLU A 278 -10.93 11.71 19.83
CA GLU A 278 -10.22 12.75 19.09
C GLU A 278 -10.48 14.15 19.70
N ASP A 279 -9.48 15.03 19.73
CA ASP A 279 -9.66 16.42 20.17
C ASP A 279 -10.33 17.24 19.05
N LEU A 280 -11.58 17.62 19.29
CA LEU A 280 -12.42 18.44 18.41
C LEU A 280 -12.61 19.86 18.93
N SER A 281 -11.79 20.31 19.88
CA SER A 281 -11.79 21.70 20.33
C SER A 281 -11.64 22.65 19.15
N LEU A 282 -12.42 23.73 19.12
CA LEU A 282 -12.37 24.69 18.00
C LEU A 282 -11.12 25.58 18.04
N THR A 283 -10.36 25.55 19.13
CA THR A 283 -8.98 26.06 19.19
C THR A 283 -7.94 25.03 18.75
N GLY A 284 -8.35 23.79 18.48
CA GLY A 284 -7.54 22.73 17.88
C GLY A 284 -7.74 22.63 16.37
N ALA A 285 -6.69 22.20 15.66
CA ALA A 285 -6.70 22.12 14.20
C ALA A 285 -7.76 21.15 13.67
N LEU A 286 -7.88 19.96 14.27
CA LEU A 286 -8.85 18.94 13.85
C LEU A 286 -10.28 19.40 14.08
N GLY A 287 -10.59 20.01 15.24
CA GLY A 287 -11.91 20.55 15.53
C GLY A 287 -12.35 21.65 14.55
N ALA A 288 -11.44 22.59 14.24
CA ALA A 288 -11.71 23.63 13.25
C ALA A 288 -11.95 23.05 11.84
N THR A 289 -11.13 22.09 11.39
CA THR A 289 -11.32 21.41 10.10
C THR A 289 -12.64 20.63 10.07
N MET A 290 -12.93 19.85 11.11
CA MET A 290 -14.13 19.00 11.19
C MET A 290 -15.41 19.83 11.20
N LEU A 291 -15.49 20.90 12.01
CA LEU A 291 -16.66 21.78 12.03
C LEU A 291 -16.87 22.41 10.66
N SER A 292 -15.79 22.90 10.03
CA SER A 292 -15.86 23.60 8.74
C SER A 292 -16.30 22.67 7.60
N GLY A 293 -15.70 21.49 7.50
CA GLY A 293 -16.10 20.47 6.53
C GLY A 293 -17.55 20.03 6.73
N HIS A 294 -17.94 19.78 7.98
CA HIS A 294 -19.32 19.40 8.29
C HIS A 294 -20.33 20.51 7.97
N CYS A 295 -20.00 21.80 8.20
CA CYS A 295 -20.83 22.93 7.80
C CYS A 295 -20.99 23.02 6.27
N ALA A 296 -19.95 22.73 5.50
CA ALA A 296 -19.99 22.75 4.04
C ALA A 296 -20.79 21.57 3.46
N SER A 297 -20.55 20.35 3.94
CA SER A 297 -21.24 19.14 3.46
C SER A 297 -22.70 19.05 3.92
N PHE A 298 -23.01 19.63 5.09
CA PHE A 298 -24.35 19.62 5.67
C PHE A 298 -24.77 21.06 6.04
N PRO A 299 -25.31 21.83 5.08
CA PRO A 299 -25.77 23.19 5.34
C PRO A 299 -26.76 23.25 6.52
N THR A 300 -26.77 24.37 7.26
CA THR A 300 -27.70 24.56 8.38
C THR A 300 -29.14 24.36 7.91
N GLU A 301 -29.86 23.49 8.61
CA GLU A 301 -31.23 23.08 8.28
C GLU A 301 -32.26 24.01 8.92
N ASN A 302 -33.50 24.01 8.40
CA ASN A 302 -34.63 24.65 9.07
C ASN A 302 -35.36 23.66 10.00
N SER A 303 -36.20 24.18 10.90
CA SER A 303 -36.92 23.38 11.89
C SER A 303 -37.82 22.29 11.29
N THR A 304 -38.35 22.50 10.08
CA THR A 304 -39.18 21.48 9.42
C THR A 304 -38.34 20.26 9.03
N THR A 305 -37.14 20.49 8.48
CA THR A 305 -36.20 19.43 8.13
C THR A 305 -35.72 18.69 9.37
N ILE A 306 -35.33 19.41 10.43
CA ILE A 306 -34.87 18.80 11.69
C ILE A 306 -35.98 17.93 12.31
N MET A 307 -37.21 18.45 12.38
CA MET A 307 -38.33 17.72 12.95
C MET A 307 -38.73 16.48 12.14
N ALA A 308 -38.50 16.48 10.82
CA ALA A 308 -38.75 15.30 10.00
C ALA A 308 -37.87 14.11 10.42
N ASP A 309 -36.71 14.37 11.01
CA ASP A 309 -35.78 13.35 11.50
C ASP A 309 -35.94 12.97 12.98
N ALA A 310 -36.91 13.56 13.68
CA ALA A 310 -37.13 13.32 15.10
C ALA A 310 -37.36 11.83 15.43
N ALA A 311 -37.99 11.08 14.52
CA ALA A 311 -38.22 9.64 14.68
C ALA A 311 -36.93 8.80 14.62
N ASN A 312 -35.87 9.32 14.00
CA ASN A 312 -34.57 8.67 13.92
C ASN A 312 -33.60 9.16 15.02
N GLY A 313 -34.08 9.99 15.95
CA GLY A 313 -33.22 10.58 16.98
C GLY A 313 -32.26 11.64 16.46
N PHE A 314 -32.60 12.32 15.35
CA PHE A 314 -31.82 13.40 14.74
C PHE A 314 -30.47 12.99 14.10
N VAL A 315 -30.23 11.69 13.91
CA VAL A 315 -28.97 11.17 13.35
C VAL A 315 -28.71 11.59 11.91
N ASN A 316 -29.73 12.00 11.15
CA ASN A 316 -29.59 12.50 9.79
C ASN A 316 -29.58 14.03 9.72
N SER A 317 -29.79 14.73 10.84
CA SER A 317 -29.71 16.19 10.91
C SER A 317 -28.26 16.63 11.17
N GLY A 318 -27.66 17.27 10.17
CA GLY A 318 -26.31 17.82 10.33
C GLY A 318 -26.25 18.93 11.37
N THR A 319 -27.30 19.74 11.46
CA THR A 319 -27.43 20.82 12.46
C THR A 319 -27.43 20.25 13.87
N MET A 320 -28.24 19.23 14.14
CA MET A 320 -28.32 18.61 15.46
C MET A 320 -27.08 17.77 15.79
N THR A 321 -26.44 17.17 14.79
CA THR A 321 -25.17 16.45 14.95
C THR A 321 -24.08 17.40 15.44
N ARG A 322 -23.87 18.54 14.76
CA ARG A 322 -22.87 19.52 15.21
C ARG A 322 -23.23 20.12 16.58
N ALA A 323 -24.50 20.51 16.78
CA ALA A 323 -24.95 21.09 18.04
C ALA A 323 -24.74 20.15 19.24
N SER A 324 -24.92 18.85 19.02
CA SER A 324 -24.65 17.83 20.04
C SER A 324 -23.15 17.63 20.26
N LEU A 325 -22.37 17.52 19.19
CA LEU A 325 -20.93 17.22 19.25
C LEU A 325 -20.13 18.33 19.95
N TRP A 326 -20.44 19.59 19.64
CA TRP A 326 -19.82 20.77 20.26
C TRP A 326 -20.64 21.34 21.43
N GLY A 327 -21.73 20.70 21.84
CA GLY A 327 -22.45 21.03 23.07
C GLY A 327 -23.18 22.38 23.07
N TYR A 328 -23.68 22.82 21.91
CA TYR A 328 -24.42 24.07 21.77
C TYR A 328 -25.93 23.93 21.50
N THR A 329 -26.48 22.72 21.57
CA THR A 329 -27.94 22.49 21.51
C THR A 329 -28.67 23.39 22.50
N ALA A 330 -29.62 24.18 22.01
CA ALA A 330 -30.49 24.98 22.86
C ALA A 330 -31.65 24.12 23.38
N MET A 331 -32.04 24.34 24.64
CA MET A 331 -33.07 23.56 25.32
C MET A 331 -34.19 24.50 25.78
N ALA A 332 -35.41 24.26 25.32
CA ALA A 332 -36.61 24.97 25.80
C ALA A 332 -36.97 24.54 27.23
N ASP A 333 -36.73 23.26 27.54
CA ASP A 333 -36.81 22.67 28.87
C ASP A 333 -35.81 21.51 29.00
N THR A 334 -35.80 20.80 30.13
CA THR A 334 -34.85 19.70 30.40
C THR A 334 -34.84 18.56 29.39
N THR A 335 -35.88 18.44 28.57
CA THR A 335 -36.10 17.32 27.63
C THR A 335 -36.45 17.76 26.21
N THR A 336 -36.77 19.03 26.01
CA THR A 336 -37.24 19.57 24.73
C THR A 336 -36.20 20.50 24.12
N PRO A 337 -35.57 20.15 22.98
CA PRO A 337 -34.72 21.06 22.25
C PRO A 337 -35.49 22.29 21.75
N ASP A 338 -34.85 23.45 21.82
CA ASP A 338 -35.27 24.65 21.10
C ASP A 338 -34.58 24.67 19.73
N PHE A 339 -35.28 24.20 18.71
CA PHE A 339 -34.72 24.10 17.36
C PHE A 339 -34.38 25.47 16.76
N GLU A 340 -35.20 26.49 16.98
CA GLU A 340 -34.98 27.81 16.41
C GLU A 340 -33.69 28.44 16.97
N THR A 341 -33.53 28.43 18.30
CA THR A 341 -32.29 28.91 18.92
C THR A 341 -31.09 28.05 18.53
N THR A 342 -31.26 26.72 18.40
CA THR A 342 -30.19 25.82 17.96
C THR A 342 -29.73 26.13 16.52
N ILE A 343 -30.67 26.43 15.61
CA ILE A 343 -30.37 26.82 14.23
C ILE A 343 -29.59 28.15 14.20
N ALA A 344 -29.98 29.13 15.02
CA ALA A 344 -29.24 30.38 15.13
C ALA A 344 -27.81 30.16 15.64
N ARG A 345 -27.64 29.30 16.65
CA ARG A 345 -26.32 28.91 17.18
C ARG A 345 -25.47 28.20 16.13
N ASP A 346 -26.07 27.30 15.38
CA ASP A 346 -25.38 26.56 14.32
C ASP A 346 -24.90 27.49 13.19
N TRP A 347 -25.75 28.43 12.75
CA TRP A 347 -25.34 29.49 11.82
C TRP A 347 -24.17 30.30 12.36
N ALA A 348 -24.20 30.66 13.65
CA ALA A 348 -23.11 31.41 14.28
C ALA A 348 -21.79 30.62 14.25
N MET A 349 -21.82 29.33 14.59
CA MET A 349 -20.61 28.50 14.60
C MET A 349 -20.07 28.24 13.19
N CYS A 350 -20.94 27.92 12.23
CA CYS A 350 -20.55 27.75 10.82
C CYS A 350 -20.05 29.06 10.20
N ALA A 351 -20.64 30.20 10.57
CA ALA A 351 -20.19 31.51 10.13
C ALA A 351 -18.84 31.90 10.72
N GLY A 352 -18.68 31.72 12.04
CA GLY A 352 -17.47 32.12 12.73
C GLY A 352 -16.26 31.28 12.36
N VAL A 353 -16.38 29.95 12.44
CA VAL A 353 -15.27 29.03 12.20
C VAL A 353 -15.21 28.59 10.74
N GLY A 354 -16.35 28.14 10.19
CA GLY A 354 -16.42 27.60 8.82
C GLY A 354 -16.05 28.62 7.75
N MET A 355 -16.60 29.84 7.81
CA MET A 355 -16.22 30.88 6.84
C MET A 355 -14.78 31.37 7.04
N THR A 356 -14.26 31.38 8.28
CA THR A 356 -12.84 31.68 8.53
C THR A 356 -11.95 30.64 7.85
N PHE A 357 -12.27 29.36 7.99
CA PHE A 357 -11.56 28.27 7.32
C PHE A 357 -11.61 28.41 5.79
N SER A 358 -12.79 28.68 5.23
CA SER A 358 -12.96 28.90 3.78
C SER A 358 -12.19 30.14 3.29
N ALA A 359 -12.20 31.25 4.04
CA ALA A 359 -11.45 32.47 3.69
C ALA A 359 -9.92 32.26 3.69
N LEU A 360 -9.43 31.24 4.39
CA LEU A 360 -8.03 30.81 4.37
C LEU A 360 -7.72 29.82 3.25
N GLY A 361 -8.71 29.46 2.42
CA GLY A 361 -8.59 28.56 1.27
C GLY A 361 -9.08 27.14 1.54
N GLY A 362 -9.59 26.84 2.73
CA GLY A 362 -10.01 25.51 3.10
C GLY A 362 -11.24 25.03 2.32
N GLY A 363 -11.16 23.83 1.73
CA GLY A 363 -12.26 23.21 0.97
C GLY A 363 -12.51 23.82 -0.41
N ASP A 364 -11.57 24.60 -0.92
CA ASP A 364 -11.58 25.10 -2.30
C ASP A 364 -10.86 24.09 -3.19
N ASP A 365 -11.62 23.24 -3.87
CA ASP A 365 -11.16 22.14 -4.75
C ASP A 365 -10.66 22.62 -6.12
N MET A 366 -11.02 23.84 -6.51
CA MET A 366 -10.67 24.44 -7.81
C MET A 366 -9.43 25.32 -7.75
N TRP A 367 -8.81 25.47 -6.59
CA TRP A 367 -7.70 26.39 -6.35
C TRP A 367 -6.51 26.21 -7.30
N MET A 368 -6.24 24.97 -7.74
CA MET A 368 -5.14 24.67 -8.67
C MET A 368 -5.39 25.14 -10.10
N LEU A 369 -6.67 25.32 -10.46
CA LEU A 369 -7.12 25.73 -11.79
C LEU A 369 -7.50 27.22 -11.84
N ASP A 370 -7.41 27.92 -10.71
CA ASP A 370 -7.78 29.32 -10.64
C ASP A 370 -6.84 30.22 -11.45
N THR A 371 -7.44 30.98 -12.37
CA THR A 371 -6.76 31.99 -13.19
C THR A 371 -7.25 33.41 -12.89
N THR A 372 -8.24 33.54 -11.99
CA THR A 372 -8.85 34.80 -11.59
C THR A 372 -8.08 35.48 -10.45
N GLY A 373 -7.36 34.69 -9.64
CA GLY A 373 -6.64 35.15 -8.46
C GLY A 373 -7.55 35.34 -7.24
N GLU A 374 -8.75 34.77 -7.27
CA GLU A 374 -9.70 34.76 -6.15
C GLU A 374 -9.38 33.64 -5.14
N SER A 375 -8.75 32.56 -5.59
CA SER A 375 -8.39 31.42 -4.75
C SER A 375 -7.10 31.67 -3.97
N VAL A 376 -6.99 31.04 -2.79
CA VAL A 376 -5.73 31.00 -2.05
C VAL A 376 -4.74 30.14 -2.82
N ASN A 377 -3.62 30.74 -3.22
CA ASN A 377 -2.65 30.11 -4.13
C ASN A 377 -1.73 29.08 -3.43
N ALA A 378 -0.93 28.35 -4.22
CA ALA A 378 -0.04 27.29 -3.73
C ALA A 378 0.96 27.79 -2.68
N SER A 379 1.56 28.97 -2.91
CA SER A 379 2.54 29.56 -1.99
C SER A 379 1.96 29.77 -0.60
N THR A 380 0.73 30.31 -0.53
CA THR A 380 0.06 30.56 0.75
C THR A 380 -0.32 29.25 1.44
N ARG A 381 -0.86 28.27 0.70
CA ARG A 381 -1.21 26.94 1.22
C ARG A 381 0.02 26.21 1.80
N LEU A 382 1.14 26.24 1.08
CA LEU A 382 2.40 25.67 1.54
C LEU A 382 2.95 26.39 2.78
N SER A 383 2.72 27.71 2.91
CA SER A 383 3.15 28.46 4.09
C SER A 383 2.48 27.98 5.38
N TYR A 384 1.23 27.47 5.31
CA TYR A 384 0.55 26.85 6.46
C TYR A 384 1.23 25.55 6.92
N LEU A 385 1.94 24.88 6.01
CA LEU A 385 2.79 23.71 6.29
C LEU A 385 4.22 24.09 6.69
N GLY A 386 4.53 25.39 6.79
CA GLY A 386 5.88 25.89 7.08
C GLY A 386 6.83 25.88 5.88
N ILE A 387 6.31 25.70 4.66
CA ILE A 387 7.09 25.70 3.42
C ILE A 387 6.95 27.07 2.76
N THR A 388 8.06 27.80 2.62
CA THR A 388 8.08 29.11 1.93
C THR A 388 8.70 28.96 0.56
N MET A 389 7.93 29.22 -0.49
CA MET A 389 8.41 29.25 -1.87
C MET A 389 7.50 30.11 -2.77
N GLU A 390 8.04 30.58 -3.89
CA GLU A 390 7.29 31.37 -4.86
C GLU A 390 6.19 30.54 -5.54
N ASN A 391 5.06 31.17 -5.86
CA ASN A 391 3.87 30.46 -6.36
C ASN A 391 4.13 29.68 -7.67
N THR A 392 4.92 30.25 -8.60
CA THR A 392 5.25 29.56 -9.85
C THR A 392 6.08 28.30 -9.61
N ALA A 393 7.09 28.37 -8.72
CA ALA A 393 7.90 27.22 -8.36
C ALA A 393 7.06 26.16 -7.61
N ALA A 394 6.15 26.60 -6.73
CA ALA A 394 5.22 25.73 -6.03
C ALA A 394 4.35 24.94 -7.02
N MET A 395 3.75 25.62 -8.00
CA MET A 395 2.93 24.96 -9.01
C MET A 395 3.75 23.93 -9.80
N THR A 396 4.94 24.30 -10.30
CA THR A 396 5.81 23.34 -11.02
C THR A 396 6.19 22.13 -10.17
N MET A 397 6.51 22.33 -8.88
CA MET A 397 6.80 21.24 -7.96
C MET A 397 5.59 20.31 -7.73
N LEU A 398 4.38 20.86 -7.67
CA LEU A 398 3.18 20.08 -7.42
C LEU A 398 2.67 19.36 -8.66
N THR A 399 2.67 20.02 -9.82
CA THR A 399 2.02 19.54 -11.04
C THR A 399 2.98 19.03 -12.11
N GLY A 400 4.29 19.15 -11.90
CA GLY A 400 5.31 18.75 -12.86
C GLY A 400 5.61 19.83 -13.90
N ILE A 401 6.55 19.52 -14.80
CA ILE A 401 6.96 20.42 -15.89
C ILE A 401 6.03 20.18 -17.09
N PRO A 402 5.27 21.19 -17.56
CA PRO A 402 4.35 20.99 -18.66
C PRO A 402 5.02 20.48 -19.93
N GLY A 403 4.58 19.30 -20.41
CA GLY A 403 4.99 18.73 -21.68
C GLY A 403 6.29 17.93 -21.66
N ASP A 404 6.79 17.54 -20.48
CA ASP A 404 7.70 16.41 -20.39
C ASP A 404 6.93 15.08 -20.35
N ASP A 405 7.60 13.98 -20.70
CA ASP A 405 7.03 12.63 -20.62
C ASP A 405 7.30 11.99 -19.24
N ASN A 406 7.82 12.76 -18.27
CA ASN A 406 8.27 12.25 -16.97
C ASN A 406 7.30 12.68 -15.87
N ILE A 407 6.93 11.75 -14.99
CA ILE A 407 6.11 12.07 -13.82
C ILE A 407 6.98 12.76 -12.77
N THR A 408 6.98 14.09 -12.76
CA THR A 408 7.86 14.93 -11.94
C THR A 408 7.11 15.73 -10.88
N GLY A 409 5.82 16.00 -11.02
CA GLY A 409 5.05 16.70 -10.01
C GLY A 409 4.74 15.83 -8.79
N LEU A 410 4.83 16.37 -7.57
CA LEU A 410 4.47 15.62 -6.34
C LEU A 410 3.06 15.00 -6.41
N LEU A 411 2.11 15.67 -7.06
CA LEU A 411 0.73 15.23 -7.20
C LEU A 411 0.45 14.58 -8.57
N GLU A 412 1.48 14.44 -9.39
CA GLU A 412 1.35 13.87 -10.72
C GLU A 412 1.25 12.35 -10.64
N ILE A 413 0.38 11.79 -11.47
CA ILE A 413 0.11 10.36 -11.57
C ILE A 413 0.17 10.01 -13.05
N SER A 414 0.84 8.91 -13.41
CA SER A 414 0.86 8.44 -14.79
C SER A 414 -0.53 8.09 -15.30
N GLU A 415 -0.73 8.12 -16.62
CA GLU A 415 -1.99 7.73 -17.25
C GLU A 415 -2.41 6.28 -16.89
N SER A 416 -1.42 5.41 -16.67
CA SER A 416 -1.64 4.03 -16.21
C SER A 416 -2.00 3.90 -14.72
N GLY A 417 -1.86 4.96 -13.93
CA GLY A 417 -2.09 4.91 -12.47
C GLY A 417 -1.05 4.11 -11.69
N THR A 418 0.12 3.84 -12.27
CA THR A 418 1.15 2.97 -11.67
C THR A 418 2.41 3.70 -11.24
N GLU A 419 2.59 4.96 -11.68
CA GLU A 419 3.73 5.80 -11.33
C GLU A 419 3.23 7.10 -10.70
N PHE A 420 3.89 7.49 -9.61
CA PHE A 420 3.47 8.60 -8.76
C PHE A 420 4.65 9.53 -8.53
N GLY A 421 4.49 10.81 -8.85
CA GLY A 421 5.59 11.76 -8.82
C GLY A 421 6.12 12.04 -7.41
N VAL A 422 5.32 11.83 -6.35
CA VAL A 422 5.84 11.85 -4.98
C VAL A 422 6.90 10.77 -4.71
N ALA A 423 6.72 9.56 -5.24
CA ALA A 423 7.72 8.50 -5.11
C ALA A 423 8.98 8.85 -5.91
N ASN A 424 8.82 9.39 -7.12
CA ASN A 424 9.92 9.85 -7.96
C ASN A 424 10.70 10.99 -7.30
N PHE A 425 10.02 11.98 -6.73
CA PHE A 425 10.62 13.08 -6.00
C PHE A 425 11.45 12.59 -4.80
N LEU A 426 10.89 11.68 -4.00
CA LEU A 426 11.58 11.14 -2.82
C LEU A 426 12.73 10.18 -3.19
N GLY A 427 12.67 9.56 -4.36
CA GLY A 427 13.75 8.73 -4.92
C GLY A 427 14.84 9.52 -5.63
N MET A 428 14.60 10.78 -5.98
CA MET A 428 15.54 11.63 -6.70
C MET A 428 16.71 12.10 -5.81
N ASP A 429 17.88 12.26 -6.41
CA ASP A 429 19.01 12.93 -5.73
C ASP A 429 18.62 14.37 -5.33
N ALA A 430 18.98 14.75 -4.10
CA ALA A 430 18.59 16.04 -3.53
C ALA A 430 19.08 17.23 -4.36
N ALA A 431 20.29 17.17 -4.93
CA ALA A 431 20.81 18.26 -5.75
C ALA A 431 20.02 18.39 -7.06
N ALA A 432 19.68 17.26 -7.69
CA ALA A 432 18.84 17.24 -8.88
C ALA A 432 17.44 17.81 -8.60
N ALA A 433 16.82 17.46 -7.48
CA ALA A 433 15.51 17.99 -7.10
C ALA A 433 15.56 19.51 -6.83
N MET A 434 16.58 19.97 -6.10
CA MET A 434 16.78 21.42 -5.86
C MET A 434 16.95 22.19 -7.17
N ASP A 435 17.74 21.67 -8.11
CA ASP A 435 17.95 22.28 -9.42
C ASP A 435 16.67 22.26 -10.28
N ALA A 436 15.92 21.15 -10.26
CA ALA A 436 14.71 20.98 -11.08
C ALA A 436 13.59 21.95 -10.71
N TYR A 437 13.35 22.16 -9.40
CA TYR A 437 12.24 23.01 -8.92
C TYR A 437 12.70 24.37 -8.40
N GLY A 438 14.00 24.70 -8.52
CA GLY A 438 14.54 25.98 -8.09
C GLY A 438 14.46 26.22 -6.57
N MET A 439 14.72 25.17 -5.78
CA MET A 439 14.62 25.22 -4.32
C MET A 439 16.00 25.37 -3.67
N ASP A 440 16.06 26.07 -2.54
CA ASP A 440 17.22 25.97 -1.65
C ASP A 440 17.13 24.71 -0.77
N ALA A 441 18.22 24.39 -0.07
CA ALA A 441 18.29 23.20 0.77
C ALA A 441 17.27 23.20 1.93
N THR A 442 16.86 24.37 2.42
CA THR A 442 15.87 24.49 3.49
C THR A 442 14.48 24.18 2.96
N THR A 443 14.11 24.78 1.82
CA THR A 443 12.82 24.52 1.16
C THR A 443 12.72 23.06 0.72
N TYR A 444 13.77 22.50 0.09
CA TYR A 444 13.80 21.08 -0.26
C TYR A 444 13.62 20.19 0.98
N GLY A 445 14.34 20.47 2.07
CA GLY A 445 14.21 19.70 3.31
C GLY A 445 12.80 19.74 3.89
N ALA A 446 12.12 20.89 3.81
CA ALA A 446 10.74 21.03 4.27
C ALA A 446 9.74 20.26 3.38
N VAL A 447 9.90 20.32 2.06
CA VAL A 447 9.07 19.58 1.09
C VAL A 447 9.28 18.07 1.22
N ALA A 448 10.54 17.62 1.24
CA ALA A 448 10.88 16.21 1.43
C ALA A 448 10.43 15.68 2.80
N GLY A 449 10.52 16.51 3.84
CA GLY A 449 9.99 16.18 5.16
C GLY A 449 8.46 16.04 5.17
N TRP A 450 7.75 16.93 4.46
CA TRP A 450 6.30 16.87 4.32
C TRP A 450 5.81 15.62 3.57
N ALA A 451 6.36 15.37 2.38
CA ALA A 451 6.04 14.18 1.58
C ALA A 451 6.49 12.90 2.29
N GLY A 452 7.70 12.91 2.84
CA GLY A 452 8.28 11.80 3.59
C GLY A 452 7.46 11.41 4.81
N ALA A 453 6.93 12.39 5.56
CA ALA A 453 6.12 12.11 6.74
C ALA A 453 4.84 11.33 6.39
N TRP A 454 4.19 11.61 5.26
CA TRP A 454 3.03 10.83 4.83
C TRP A 454 3.38 9.40 4.42
N ILE A 455 4.37 9.23 3.54
CA ILE A 455 4.70 7.90 3.00
C ILE A 455 5.35 6.97 4.04
N THR A 456 5.98 7.53 5.08
CA THR A 456 6.66 6.79 6.16
C THR A 456 5.88 6.73 7.47
N ASP A 457 4.57 6.99 7.43
CA ASP A 457 3.65 6.94 8.59
C ASP A 457 3.95 7.96 9.71
N GLY A 458 4.77 8.98 9.45
CA GLY A 458 4.99 10.12 10.36
C GLY A 458 3.78 11.07 10.46
N LYS A 459 2.90 11.06 9.45
CA LYS A 459 1.57 11.70 9.44
C LYS A 459 0.48 10.64 9.25
N HIS A 460 -0.73 10.99 9.69
CA HIS A 460 -1.92 10.17 9.57
C HIS A 460 -3.14 11.02 9.24
N LEU A 461 -4.12 10.40 8.56
CA LEU A 461 -5.44 10.96 8.33
C LEU A 461 -6.37 10.56 9.48
N PRO A 462 -6.91 11.52 10.25
CA PRO A 462 -7.95 11.22 11.24
C PRO A 462 -9.23 10.78 10.53
N MET A 463 -9.62 9.51 10.67
CA MET A 463 -10.73 8.92 9.93
C MET A 463 -12.10 9.49 10.33
N ILE A 464 -12.18 10.20 11.46
CA ILE A 464 -13.39 10.96 11.84
C ILE A 464 -13.80 11.99 10.76
N LEU A 465 -12.84 12.52 10.00
CA LEU A 465 -13.11 13.43 8.88
C LEU A 465 -13.91 12.76 7.74
N LEU A 466 -13.87 11.43 7.68
CA LEU A 466 -14.59 10.62 6.70
C LEU A 466 -15.72 9.79 7.35
N GLY A 467 -16.10 10.12 8.59
CA GLY A 467 -17.15 9.40 9.33
C GLY A 467 -16.70 8.08 9.97
N GLY A 468 -15.41 7.74 9.92
CA GLY A 468 -14.79 6.62 10.60
C GLY A 468 -14.25 6.98 12.00
N SER A 469 -13.36 6.13 12.52
CA SER A 469 -12.69 6.34 13.82
C SER A 469 -11.22 5.94 13.74
N GLY A 470 -10.37 6.57 14.55
CA GLY A 470 -8.93 6.30 14.56
C GLY A 470 -8.20 6.97 13.40
N ASP A 471 -6.99 6.49 13.13
CA ASP A 471 -6.04 7.12 12.22
C ASP A 471 -5.66 6.20 11.07
N MET A 472 -5.51 6.76 9.88
CA MET A 472 -5.05 6.05 8.67
C MET A 472 -3.65 6.53 8.27
N THR A 473 -2.68 5.62 8.30
CA THR A 473 -1.32 5.84 7.77
C THR A 473 -1.17 5.17 6.40
N ALA A 474 -0.10 5.49 5.66
CA ALA A 474 0.15 4.88 4.35
C ALA A 474 0.32 3.35 4.44
N SER A 475 1.05 2.85 5.44
CA SER A 475 1.20 1.41 5.66
C SER A 475 -0.10 0.75 6.11
N LEU A 476 -0.89 1.41 6.96
CA LEU A 476 -2.19 0.88 7.38
C LEU A 476 -3.17 0.83 6.21
N PHE A 477 -3.17 1.84 5.35
CA PHE A 477 -3.96 1.87 4.12
C PHE A 477 -3.63 0.65 3.25
N VAL A 478 -2.35 0.43 2.92
CA VAL A 478 -1.92 -0.75 2.15
C VAL A 478 -2.38 -2.07 2.77
N ASN A 479 -2.17 -2.23 4.08
CA ASN A 479 -2.56 -3.45 4.76
C ASN A 479 -4.09 -3.65 4.73
N THR A 480 -4.86 -2.58 4.85
CA THR A 480 -6.32 -2.62 4.78
C THR A 480 -6.75 -2.98 3.36
N THR A 481 -6.33 -2.23 2.35
CA THR A 481 -6.79 -2.38 0.96
C THR A 481 -6.28 -3.65 0.28
N PHE A 482 -5.21 -4.27 0.79
CA PHE A 482 -4.76 -5.57 0.30
C PHE A 482 -5.78 -6.69 0.62
N GLY A 483 -6.37 -6.66 1.81
CA GLY A 483 -7.24 -7.73 2.32
C GLY A 483 -8.69 -7.33 2.57
N ALA A 484 -9.08 -6.10 2.26
CA ALA A 484 -10.41 -5.57 2.51
C ALA A 484 -10.76 -4.44 1.51
N GLU A 485 -11.93 -3.84 1.70
CA GLU A 485 -12.41 -2.70 0.91
C GLU A 485 -11.53 -1.46 1.15
N ASP A 486 -11.39 -0.60 0.14
CA ASP A 486 -10.76 0.72 0.28
C ASP A 486 -11.56 1.57 1.28
N PRO A 487 -10.99 1.90 2.46
CA PRO A 487 -11.71 2.61 3.50
C PRO A 487 -11.95 4.10 3.19
N LEU A 488 -11.34 4.64 2.13
CA LEU A 488 -11.46 6.04 1.72
C LEU A 488 -12.45 6.22 0.58
N ASN A 489 -12.38 5.34 -0.44
CA ASN A 489 -13.15 5.49 -1.68
C ASN A 489 -14.22 4.41 -1.88
N GLY A 490 -14.21 3.36 -1.05
CA GLY A 490 -15.02 2.15 -1.27
C GLY A 490 -14.49 1.30 -2.43
N GLY A 491 -15.09 0.13 -2.62
CA GLY A 491 -14.62 -0.83 -3.64
C GLY A 491 -13.26 -1.45 -3.31
N TYR A 492 -12.62 -2.10 -4.27
CA TYR A 492 -11.42 -2.90 -4.04
C TYR A 492 -10.33 -2.57 -5.05
N LEU A 493 -9.07 -2.58 -4.60
CA LEU A 493 -7.93 -2.42 -5.51
C LEU A 493 -7.78 -3.63 -6.43
N GLU A 494 -7.31 -3.41 -7.66
CA GLU A 494 -7.13 -4.48 -8.65
C GLU A 494 -6.12 -5.54 -8.16
N ASN A 495 -4.99 -5.10 -7.63
CA ASN A 495 -3.94 -5.97 -7.10
C ASN A 495 -4.13 -6.22 -5.58
N SER A 496 -5.33 -6.64 -5.20
CA SER A 496 -5.71 -7.04 -3.84
C SER A 496 -6.30 -8.44 -3.82
N LEU A 497 -6.53 -9.02 -2.63
CA LEU A 497 -7.19 -10.31 -2.50
C LEU A 497 -8.61 -10.32 -3.10
N ASN A 498 -9.26 -9.16 -3.21
CA ASN A 498 -10.59 -9.04 -3.81
C ASN A 498 -10.57 -8.82 -5.34
N LEU A 499 -9.39 -8.66 -5.95
CA LEU A 499 -9.21 -8.56 -7.41
C LEU A 499 -10.12 -7.51 -8.07
N GLY A 500 -10.13 -6.27 -7.56
CA GLY A 500 -11.03 -5.23 -8.06
C GLY A 500 -12.51 -5.49 -7.77
N GLY A 501 -12.83 -6.39 -6.84
CA GLY A 501 -14.19 -6.84 -6.53
C GLY A 501 -14.63 -8.07 -7.33
N PHE A 502 -13.81 -8.56 -8.26
CA PHE A 502 -14.11 -9.78 -9.02
C PHE A 502 -14.20 -11.03 -8.14
N TRP A 503 -13.44 -11.06 -7.02
CA TRP A 503 -13.40 -12.23 -6.15
C TRP A 503 -14.78 -12.62 -5.59
N GLY A 504 -15.53 -11.66 -5.03
CA GLY A 504 -16.88 -11.93 -4.50
C GLY A 504 -17.95 -12.13 -5.57
N LEU A 505 -17.65 -11.84 -6.84
CA LEU A 505 -18.56 -12.13 -7.96
C LEU A 505 -18.41 -13.56 -8.47
N ALA A 506 -17.27 -14.22 -8.20
CA ALA A 506 -17.07 -15.62 -8.52
C ALA A 506 -18.05 -16.49 -7.71
N GLU A 507 -18.79 -17.37 -8.41
CA GLU A 507 -19.99 -18.08 -7.96
C GLU A 507 -20.09 -18.33 -6.43
N GLY A 508 -20.75 -17.41 -5.72
CA GLY A 508 -21.16 -17.57 -4.32
C GLY A 508 -20.08 -17.39 -3.25
N ARG A 509 -18.94 -16.74 -3.56
CA ARG A 509 -17.92 -16.41 -2.55
C ARG A 509 -18.23 -15.09 -1.84
N ASP A 510 -17.92 -15.03 -0.56
CA ASP A 510 -17.89 -13.76 0.18
C ASP A 510 -16.61 -12.98 -0.16
N ASN A 511 -16.70 -11.65 -0.22
CA ASN A 511 -15.53 -10.79 -0.33
C ASN A 511 -14.62 -10.99 0.88
N ILE A 512 -13.31 -10.86 0.63
CA ILE A 512 -12.29 -10.93 1.66
C ILE A 512 -12.34 -9.65 2.50
N ALA A 513 -12.36 -9.81 3.82
CA ALA A 513 -12.32 -8.73 4.79
C ALA A 513 -11.38 -9.13 5.95
N LEU A 514 -10.08 -9.07 5.70
CA LEU A 514 -9.06 -9.36 6.69
C LEU A 514 -8.83 -8.17 7.63
N ASP A 515 -8.50 -8.48 8.88
CA ASP A 515 -7.91 -7.49 9.78
C ASP A 515 -6.57 -6.99 9.18
N PRO A 516 -6.28 -5.67 9.22
CA PRO A 516 -5.06 -5.13 8.62
C PRO A 516 -3.76 -5.76 9.16
N ALA A 517 -3.71 -6.21 10.41
CA ALA A 517 -2.52 -6.88 10.93
C ALA A 517 -2.30 -8.26 10.28
N VAL A 518 -3.39 -8.95 9.92
CA VAL A 518 -3.33 -10.24 9.21
C VAL A 518 -2.85 -10.03 7.78
N SER A 519 -3.38 -9.02 7.08
CA SER A 519 -2.88 -8.61 5.76
C SER A 519 -1.40 -8.21 5.80
N GLY A 520 -1.01 -7.44 6.81
CA GLY A 520 0.39 -7.05 7.02
C GLY A 520 1.32 -8.24 7.26
N ASN A 521 0.87 -9.26 8.01
CA ASN A 521 1.62 -10.51 8.16
C ASN A 521 1.70 -11.29 6.83
N ALA A 522 0.62 -11.31 6.04
CA ALA A 522 0.60 -11.95 4.73
C ALA A 522 1.55 -11.29 3.73
N LEU A 523 1.68 -9.97 3.77
CA LEU A 523 2.57 -9.21 2.89
C LEU A 523 4.02 -9.21 3.36
N TYR A 524 4.27 -8.94 4.64
CA TYR A 524 5.59 -8.58 5.18
C TYR A 524 6.10 -9.50 6.29
N GLY A 525 5.31 -10.49 6.71
CA GLY A 525 5.70 -11.45 7.74
C GLY A 525 6.86 -12.36 7.31
N PRO A 526 7.22 -13.38 8.12
CA PRO A 526 8.32 -14.30 7.81
C PRO A 526 8.17 -15.04 6.48
N LEU A 527 6.92 -15.31 6.07
CA LEU A 527 6.54 -15.89 4.77
C LEU A 527 5.89 -14.85 3.84
N GLY A 528 6.09 -13.56 4.13
CA GLY A 528 5.41 -12.47 3.46
C GLY A 528 5.60 -12.49 1.95
N LEU A 529 4.52 -12.25 1.20
CA LEU A 529 4.51 -12.30 -0.26
C LEU A 529 5.44 -11.27 -0.91
N THR A 530 5.72 -10.14 -0.24
CA THR A 530 6.70 -9.14 -0.71
C THR A 530 8.15 -9.61 -0.58
N THR A 531 8.39 -10.66 0.20
CA THR A 531 9.74 -11.19 0.41
C THR A 531 10.09 -12.18 -0.69
N SER A 532 11.36 -12.19 -1.10
CA SER A 532 11.87 -13.18 -2.06
C SER A 532 11.62 -14.63 -1.61
N ASN A 533 11.70 -14.87 -0.30
CA ASN A 533 11.49 -16.20 0.29
C ASN A 533 10.01 -16.60 0.30
N GLY A 534 9.15 -15.71 0.78
CA GLY A 534 7.71 -15.97 0.86
C GLY A 534 7.10 -16.19 -0.52
N ALA A 535 7.39 -15.32 -1.48
CA ALA A 535 6.94 -15.47 -2.87
C ALA A 535 7.43 -16.79 -3.50
N ALA A 536 8.72 -17.12 -3.34
CA ALA A 536 9.27 -18.37 -3.89
C ALA A 536 8.64 -19.62 -3.24
N ILE A 537 8.40 -19.62 -1.93
CA ILE A 537 7.73 -20.73 -1.24
C ILE A 537 6.28 -20.86 -1.71
N PHE A 538 5.58 -19.75 -1.89
CA PHE A 538 4.20 -19.76 -2.37
C PHE A 538 4.11 -20.32 -3.79
N LEU A 539 4.98 -19.86 -4.70
CA LEU A 539 5.07 -20.38 -6.07
C LEU A 539 5.51 -21.84 -6.10
N TYR A 540 6.44 -22.26 -5.22
CA TYR A 540 6.77 -23.68 -5.02
C TYR A 540 5.51 -24.48 -4.72
N GLY A 541 4.71 -24.01 -3.78
CA GLY A 541 3.43 -24.58 -3.44
C GLY A 541 2.50 -24.74 -4.63
N GLU A 542 2.21 -23.64 -5.33
CA GLU A 542 1.28 -23.63 -6.47
C GLU A 542 1.73 -24.55 -7.61
N LEU A 543 3.02 -24.56 -7.92
CA LEU A 543 3.55 -25.31 -9.05
C LEU A 543 3.79 -26.79 -8.73
N SER A 544 4.08 -27.13 -7.47
CA SER A 544 4.35 -28.51 -7.07
C SER A 544 3.16 -29.25 -6.48
N GLY A 545 2.15 -28.52 -6.00
CA GLY A 545 1.08 -29.08 -5.19
C GLY A 545 1.53 -29.51 -3.79
N MET A 546 2.76 -29.18 -3.37
CA MET A 546 3.34 -29.52 -2.07
C MET A 546 4.11 -28.34 -1.47
N THR A 547 4.29 -28.32 -0.15
CA THR A 547 5.27 -27.43 0.46
C THR A 547 6.70 -27.91 0.16
N PRO A 548 7.72 -27.04 0.18
CA PRO A 548 9.10 -27.52 0.20
C PRO A 548 9.34 -28.36 1.47
N PRO A 549 10.39 -29.21 1.50
CA PRO A 549 10.70 -30.12 2.62
C PRO A 549 11.28 -29.36 3.82
N LEU A 550 10.52 -28.40 4.33
CA LEU A 550 10.86 -27.47 5.40
C LEU A 550 9.80 -27.50 6.49
N ASN A 551 10.26 -27.30 7.72
CA ASN A 551 9.44 -27.12 8.90
C ASN A 551 9.27 -25.63 9.19
N PHE A 552 8.10 -25.09 8.83
CA PHE A 552 7.77 -23.68 9.01
C PHE A 552 7.46 -23.28 10.46
N SER A 553 7.35 -24.24 11.39
CA SER A 553 7.19 -23.94 12.83
C SER A 553 8.51 -23.57 13.53
N THR A 554 9.63 -23.64 12.80
CA THR A 554 10.97 -23.34 13.32
C THR A 554 11.55 -22.12 12.63
N ASN A 555 12.31 -21.29 13.36
CA ASN A 555 13.01 -20.13 12.80
C ASN A 555 14.52 -20.20 13.13
N PRO A 556 15.40 -20.43 12.14
CA PRO A 556 15.10 -20.64 10.72
C PRO A 556 14.42 -22.00 10.45
N PRO A 557 13.73 -22.15 9.30
CA PRO A 557 13.09 -23.42 8.93
C PRO A 557 14.11 -24.56 8.86
N THR A 558 13.86 -25.66 9.57
CA THR A 558 14.64 -26.90 9.49
C THR A 558 14.08 -27.85 8.43
N PRO A 559 14.77 -28.91 8.00
CA PRO A 559 14.17 -29.96 7.18
C PRO A 559 12.89 -30.51 7.81
N GLY A 560 11.86 -30.73 7.01
CA GLY A 560 10.55 -31.20 7.44
C GLY A 560 9.86 -32.03 6.35
N THR A 561 8.81 -32.76 6.73
CA THR A 561 8.01 -33.54 5.79
C THR A 561 7.14 -32.61 4.94
N PRO A 562 7.18 -32.70 3.59
CA PRO A 562 6.30 -31.95 2.71
C PRO A 562 4.81 -32.18 3.02
N MET A 563 4.03 -31.12 3.00
CA MET A 563 2.58 -31.12 3.15
C MET A 563 1.91 -30.81 1.81
N ALA A 564 0.65 -31.23 1.62
CA ALA A 564 -0.12 -30.85 0.44
C ALA A 564 -0.29 -29.32 0.38
N TRP A 565 -0.13 -28.73 -0.80
CA TRP A 565 -0.39 -27.31 -1.01
C TRP A 565 -1.88 -27.10 -1.31
N ASP A 566 -2.65 -26.92 -0.24
CA ASP A 566 -4.08 -26.64 -0.27
C ASP A 566 -4.45 -25.39 0.54
N GLU A 567 -5.70 -24.96 0.42
CA GLU A 567 -6.21 -23.76 1.10
C GLU A 567 -6.08 -23.85 2.63
N ALA A 568 -6.17 -25.06 3.20
CA ALA A 568 -6.02 -25.28 4.63
C ALA A 568 -4.56 -25.07 5.07
N THR A 569 -3.60 -25.56 4.29
CA THR A 569 -2.17 -25.40 4.55
C THR A 569 -1.76 -23.94 4.40
N ILE A 570 -2.20 -23.27 3.34
CA ILE A 570 -1.96 -21.83 3.14
C ILE A 570 -2.59 -21.02 4.27
N GLY A 571 -3.84 -21.31 4.62
CA GLY A 571 -4.53 -20.67 5.74
C GLY A 571 -3.75 -20.78 7.05
N ALA A 572 -3.21 -21.97 7.35
CA ALA A 572 -2.38 -22.18 8.53
C ALA A 572 -1.04 -21.43 8.50
N LEU A 573 -0.40 -21.31 7.34
CA LEU A 573 0.88 -20.60 7.19
C LEU A 573 0.74 -19.08 7.34
N TYR A 574 -0.36 -18.52 6.84
CA TYR A 574 -0.58 -17.07 6.80
C TYR A 574 -1.51 -16.54 7.90
N GLY A 575 -2.20 -17.43 8.61
CA GLY A 575 -3.18 -17.07 9.64
C GLY A 575 -4.50 -16.56 9.05
N VAL A 576 -4.89 -17.10 7.89
CA VAL A 576 -6.12 -16.72 7.16
C VAL A 576 -7.06 -17.91 7.02
N ASP A 577 -8.34 -17.64 6.74
CA ASP A 577 -9.30 -18.71 6.44
C ASP A 577 -9.08 -19.29 5.02
N THR A 578 -9.81 -20.35 4.69
CA THR A 578 -9.68 -21.02 3.39
C THR A 578 -10.13 -20.17 2.22
N ASN A 579 -11.07 -19.22 2.41
CA ASN A 579 -11.53 -18.33 1.35
C ASN A 579 -10.44 -17.30 1.01
N ALA A 580 -9.86 -16.66 2.02
CA ALA A 580 -8.72 -15.76 1.87
C ALA A 580 -7.48 -16.49 1.32
N ALA A 581 -7.23 -17.72 1.78
CA ALA A 581 -6.19 -18.56 1.20
C ALA A 581 -6.42 -18.77 -0.30
N ALA A 582 -7.63 -19.16 -0.72
CA ALA A 582 -7.98 -19.31 -2.13
C ALA A 582 -7.78 -18.01 -2.93
N ALA A 583 -8.12 -16.85 -2.34
CA ALA A 583 -7.91 -15.54 -2.93
C ALA A 583 -6.43 -15.24 -3.14
N MET A 584 -5.56 -15.58 -2.18
CA MET A 584 -4.11 -15.46 -2.31
C MET A 584 -3.58 -16.29 -3.47
N ARG A 585 -4.10 -17.51 -3.66
CA ARG A 585 -3.73 -18.37 -4.81
C ARG A 585 -4.12 -17.74 -6.13
N ALA A 586 -5.34 -17.23 -6.22
CA ALA A 586 -5.87 -16.57 -7.42
C ALA A 586 -5.11 -15.28 -7.75
N LEU A 587 -4.78 -14.46 -6.75
CA LEU A 587 -3.95 -13.28 -6.92
C LEU A 587 -2.55 -13.66 -7.43
N MET A 588 -1.90 -14.63 -6.77
CA MET A 588 -0.56 -15.06 -7.14
C MET A 588 -0.53 -15.60 -8.57
N MET A 589 -1.40 -16.55 -8.91
CA MET A 589 -1.37 -17.22 -10.21
C MET A 589 -2.09 -16.45 -11.33
N GLY A 590 -2.89 -15.44 -11.00
CA GLY A 590 -3.55 -14.57 -11.96
C GLY A 590 -2.70 -13.34 -12.30
N PRO A 591 -3.01 -12.16 -11.74
CA PRO A 591 -2.39 -10.89 -12.13
C PRO A 591 -0.92 -10.72 -11.70
N ILE A 592 -0.39 -11.57 -10.81
CA ILE A 592 0.97 -11.42 -10.29
C ILE A 592 2.00 -12.30 -10.99
N TYR A 593 1.74 -13.60 -11.19
CA TYR A 593 2.65 -14.54 -11.86
C TYR A 593 2.11 -14.95 -13.23
N GLY A 594 0.81 -15.23 -13.37
CA GLY A 594 0.21 -15.73 -14.62
C GLY A 594 0.24 -14.76 -15.79
N THR A 595 0.22 -13.45 -15.52
CA THR A 595 0.30 -12.37 -16.52
C THR A 595 1.73 -11.88 -16.78
N THR A 596 2.74 -12.38 -16.05
CA THR A 596 4.10 -11.82 -16.11
C THR A 596 4.86 -12.06 -17.40
N ALA A 597 4.35 -12.93 -18.28
CA ALA A 597 4.93 -13.09 -19.62
C ALA A 597 4.87 -11.79 -20.44
N ASP A 598 3.89 -10.91 -20.20
CA ASP A 598 3.77 -9.62 -20.89
C ASP A 598 4.36 -8.44 -20.10
N SER A 599 4.53 -8.56 -18.78
CA SER A 599 4.98 -7.44 -17.92
C SER A 599 6.49 -7.15 -17.94
N PHE A 600 7.31 -8.05 -18.51
CA PHE A 600 8.78 -7.91 -18.55
C PHE A 600 9.39 -8.00 -19.95
N VAL A 601 8.59 -7.77 -21.00
CA VAL A 601 9.10 -7.70 -22.37
C VAL A 601 9.16 -6.26 -22.88
N PRO A 602 10.13 -5.42 -22.46
CA PRO A 602 10.69 -4.45 -23.38
C PRO A 602 11.32 -5.22 -24.53
N GLY A 603 10.85 -4.99 -25.75
CA GLY A 603 11.17 -5.77 -26.93
C GLY A 603 12.64 -6.17 -27.07
N SER A 604 12.93 -7.45 -26.87
CA SER A 604 14.09 -8.11 -27.43
C SER A 604 13.66 -9.47 -27.96
N SER A 605 13.43 -9.49 -29.28
CA SER A 605 13.68 -10.60 -30.22
C SER A 605 14.03 -11.96 -29.62
N CYS A 606 13.35 -13.01 -30.10
CA CYS A 606 13.90 -14.37 -30.17
C CYS A 606 15.42 -14.31 -30.37
N HIS A 607 16.20 -14.59 -29.33
CA HIS A 607 17.59 -14.94 -29.54
C HIS A 607 17.58 -16.37 -30.06
N ARG A 608 17.63 -16.45 -31.39
CA ARG A 608 18.21 -17.57 -32.12
C ARG A 608 19.53 -17.90 -31.41
N SER A 609 19.64 -19.08 -30.83
CA SER A 609 20.89 -19.58 -30.27
C SER A 609 21.94 -19.54 -31.36
N GLU A 610 22.91 -18.64 -31.25
CA GLU A 610 24.16 -18.76 -31.99
C GLU A 610 24.96 -19.94 -31.39
N PRO A 611 25.65 -20.72 -32.23
CA PRO A 611 26.39 -21.89 -31.79
C PRO A 611 27.55 -21.46 -30.88
N LEU A 612 27.61 -22.05 -29.69
CA LEU A 612 28.82 -22.06 -28.88
C LEU A 612 29.91 -22.82 -29.65
N HIS A 613 30.80 -22.09 -30.32
CA HIS A 613 32.11 -22.63 -30.66
C HIS A 613 32.99 -22.65 -29.41
N THR A 614 33.67 -23.78 -29.27
CA THR A 614 34.74 -24.16 -28.32
C THR A 614 35.62 -23.01 -27.82
#